data_AF-A0A948GK45-F1
#
_entry.id   AF-A0A948GK45-F1
#
_cell.length_a   1.000
_cell.length_b   1.000
_cell.length_c   1.000
_cell.angle_alpha   90.00
_cell.angle_beta   90.00
_cell.angle_gamma   90.00
#
_symmetry.space_group_name_H-M   'P 1'
#
loop_
_entity.id
_entity.type
_entity.pdbx_description
1 polymer ?
#
loop_
_entity_poly.entity_id
_entity_poly.type
_entity_poly.pdbx_seq_one_letter_code
_entity_poly.pdbx_strand_id
1 'polypeptide(L)'
;MSTKFNRGKAYHGSSAVTEGKLQGATDTDYFYFFCPVCEGKQIMRPLDYEVRQEQPDNPYNDQLKSKAVKGFTLAFKLHCEKCNLTDFVKVSNLGWQGGDFEARVKPA
;
A
#
# COMPACT_ATOMS: atom_id res chain seq x y z
N MET A 1 4.10 -25.00 -8.66
CA MET A 1 3.72 -24.74 -7.25
C MET A 1 3.54 -23.24 -7.08
N SER A 2 2.37 -22.78 -6.64
CA SER A 2 2.19 -21.36 -6.31
C SER A 2 3.05 -21.05 -5.09
N THR A 3 4.01 -20.14 -5.22
CA THR A 3 4.81 -19.66 -4.09
C THR A 3 3.93 -18.79 -3.20
N LYS A 4 3.84 -19.12 -1.91
CA LYS A 4 3.16 -18.27 -0.92
C LYS A 4 3.80 -16.88 -0.90
N PHE A 5 2.99 -15.82 -0.75
CA PHE A 5 3.47 -14.45 -0.64
C PHE A 5 4.56 -14.32 0.42
N ASN A 6 5.62 -13.57 0.10
CA ASN A 6 6.80 -13.43 0.97
C ASN A 6 7.37 -14.79 1.44
N ARG A 7 7.31 -15.82 0.59
CA ARG A 7 7.72 -17.20 0.91
C ARG A 7 7.02 -17.75 2.15
N GLY A 8 5.81 -17.29 2.44
CA GLY A 8 5.02 -17.66 3.62
C GLY A 8 5.51 -17.06 4.94
N LYS A 9 6.49 -16.14 4.92
CA LYS A 9 6.96 -15.45 6.13
C LYS A 9 6.04 -14.29 6.49
N ALA A 10 5.87 -14.04 7.79
CA ALA A 10 5.20 -12.85 8.30
C ALA A 10 5.85 -11.57 7.75
N TYR A 11 5.04 -10.52 7.60
CA TYR A 11 5.48 -9.25 7.04
C TYR A 11 4.69 -8.08 7.62
N HIS A 12 5.33 -6.91 7.64
CA HIS A 12 4.75 -5.64 8.01
C HIS A 12 5.52 -4.53 7.29
N GLY A 13 4.89 -3.37 7.10
CA GLY A 13 5.60 -2.20 6.60
C GLY A 13 6.58 -1.70 7.66
N SER A 14 7.80 -1.37 7.28
CA SER A 14 8.78 -0.81 8.21
C SER A 14 8.47 0.65 8.55
N SER A 15 9.20 1.21 9.51
CA SER A 15 9.13 2.64 9.86
C SER A 15 9.48 3.58 8.69
N ALA A 16 10.11 3.06 7.63
CA ALA A 16 10.44 3.81 6.41
C ALA A 16 9.21 4.05 5.51
N VAL A 17 8.16 3.22 5.62
CA VAL A 17 6.96 3.31 4.77
C VAL A 17 5.70 3.66 5.53
N THR A 18 5.78 3.79 6.85
CA THR A 18 4.67 4.25 7.70
C THR A 18 4.64 5.77 7.78
N GLU A 19 3.57 6.33 8.35
CA GLU A 19 3.46 7.76 8.70
C GLU A 19 3.65 8.71 7.49
N GLY A 20 3.25 8.27 6.30
CA GLY A 20 3.31 9.10 5.08
C GLY A 20 4.68 9.22 4.43
N LYS A 21 5.69 8.48 4.94
CA LYS A 21 7.06 8.53 4.41
C LYS A 21 7.19 7.90 3.03
N LEU A 22 6.40 6.85 2.73
CA LEU A 22 6.32 6.32 1.38
C LEU A 22 5.37 7.15 0.54
N GLN A 23 5.92 7.78 -0.50
CA GLN A 23 5.17 8.56 -1.47
C GLN A 23 5.17 7.88 -2.83
N GLY A 24 4.40 8.43 -3.76
CA GLY A 24 4.37 7.96 -5.13
C GLY A 24 3.67 8.94 -6.05
N ALA A 25 3.68 8.65 -7.34
CA ALA A 25 2.94 9.39 -8.34
C ALA A 25 2.59 8.48 -9.51
N THR A 26 1.67 8.95 -10.35
CA THR A 26 1.41 8.36 -11.66
C THR A 26 2.22 9.09 -12.74
N ASP A 27 2.57 8.40 -13.81
CA ASP A 27 2.96 9.05 -15.07
C ASP A 27 1.74 9.17 -16.01
N THR A 28 1.06 8.04 -16.20
CA THR A 28 -0.09 7.77 -17.04
C THR A 28 -1.16 7.18 -16.11
N ASP A 29 -1.46 5.88 -16.25
CA ASP A 29 -2.33 5.11 -15.37
C ASP A 29 -1.57 4.17 -14.42
N TYR A 30 -0.24 4.09 -14.53
CA TYR A 30 0.61 3.34 -13.60
C TYR A 30 1.01 4.17 -12.39
N PHE A 31 0.78 3.63 -11.18
CA PHE A 31 1.28 4.22 -9.95
C PHE A 31 2.67 3.70 -9.61
N TYR A 32 3.60 4.61 -9.32
CA TYR A 32 4.96 4.31 -8.90
C TYR A 32 5.18 4.67 -7.44
N PHE A 33 5.75 3.73 -6.68
CA PHE A 33 6.22 3.98 -5.32
C PHE A 33 7.63 4.59 -5.37
N PHE A 34 7.86 5.69 -4.66
CA PHE A 34 9.18 6.31 -4.54
C PHE A 34 9.88 5.84 -3.28
N CYS A 35 11.17 5.49 -3.40
CA CYS A 35 11.97 5.01 -2.28
C CYS A 35 12.13 6.12 -1.24
N PRO A 36 11.75 5.88 0.03
CA PRO A 36 11.79 6.90 1.09
C PRO A 36 13.22 7.20 1.59
N VAL A 37 14.22 6.43 1.15
CA VAL A 37 15.61 6.54 1.60
C VAL A 37 16.49 7.23 0.54
N CYS A 38 16.20 7.03 -0.74
CA CYS A 38 17.00 7.63 -1.81
C CYS A 38 16.57 9.08 -2.04
N GLU A 39 17.53 9.95 -2.30
CA GLU A 39 17.23 11.29 -2.80
C GLU A 39 16.48 11.23 -4.14
N GLY A 40 15.54 12.16 -4.34
CA GLY A 40 14.72 12.27 -5.53
C GLY A 40 13.53 11.31 -5.56
N LYS A 41 13.11 10.92 -6.76
CA LYS A 41 11.93 10.06 -7.01
C LYS A 41 12.33 8.68 -7.50
N GLN A 42 13.30 8.07 -6.83
CA GLN A 42 13.78 6.73 -7.21
C GLN A 42 12.64 5.72 -7.07
N ILE A 43 12.23 5.11 -8.19
CA ILE A 43 11.11 4.17 -8.22
C ILE A 43 11.51 2.86 -7.54
N MET A 44 10.62 2.32 -6.70
CA MET A 44 10.68 0.98 -6.15
C MET A 44 9.90 0.00 -7.02
N ARG A 45 10.47 -1.20 -7.20
CA ARG A 45 9.88 -2.29 -7.98
C ARG A 45 8.94 -3.13 -7.11
N PRO A 46 7.68 -3.37 -7.52
CA PRO A 46 6.85 -4.43 -6.96
C PRO A 46 7.41 -5.81 -7.33
N LEU A 47 7.67 -6.65 -6.34
CA LEU A 47 8.24 -8.00 -6.53
C LEU A 47 7.24 -9.13 -6.32
N ASP A 48 6.21 -8.90 -5.51
CA ASP A 48 5.24 -9.90 -5.10
C ASP A 48 3.95 -9.20 -4.66
N TYR A 49 2.81 -9.88 -4.74
CA TYR A 49 1.53 -9.37 -4.24
C TYR A 49 0.65 -10.47 -3.65
N GLU A 50 -0.27 -10.09 -2.76
CA GLU A 50 -1.26 -11.00 -2.17
C GLU A 50 -2.60 -10.30 -1.95
N VAL A 51 -3.69 -11.00 -2.24
CA VAL A 51 -5.02 -10.60 -1.76
C VAL A 51 -5.14 -11.06 -0.31
N ARG A 52 -5.05 -10.10 0.63
CA ARG A 52 -5.07 -10.37 2.08
C ARG A 52 -6.45 -10.52 2.65
N GLN A 53 -7.39 -9.79 2.06
CA GLN A 53 -8.78 -9.83 2.42
C GLN A 53 -9.57 -9.55 1.15
N GLU A 54 -10.64 -10.30 0.97
CA GLU A 54 -11.66 -10.06 -0.03
C GLU A 54 -12.99 -10.43 0.61
N GLN A 55 -13.99 -9.56 0.46
CA GLN A 55 -15.34 -9.80 0.98
C GLN A 55 -16.40 -9.24 0.03
N PRO A 56 -17.62 -9.81 0.02
CA PRO A 56 -18.64 -9.48 -0.97
C PRO A 56 -19.11 -8.02 -0.94
N ASP A 57 -18.98 -7.34 0.21
CA ASP A 57 -19.48 -5.99 0.45
C ASP A 57 -18.37 -5.06 0.95
N ASN A 58 -18.65 -3.76 0.99
CA ASN A 58 -17.75 -2.79 1.62
C ASN A 58 -18.50 -2.09 2.77
N PRO A 59 -18.00 -2.16 4.03
CA PRO A 59 -18.65 -1.54 5.19
C PRO A 59 -18.83 -0.02 5.08
N TYR A 60 -18.04 0.66 4.24
CA TYR A 60 -18.18 2.09 3.99
C TYR A 60 -19.28 2.43 3.00
N ASN A 61 -19.91 1.45 2.35
CA ASN A 61 -21.01 1.69 1.43
C ASN A 61 -22.19 2.37 2.13
N ASP A 62 -22.42 2.20 3.43
CA ASP A 62 -23.51 2.89 4.13
C ASP A 62 -23.17 4.35 4.46
N GLN A 63 -21.88 4.69 4.48
CA GLN A 63 -21.37 5.99 4.93
C GLN A 63 -21.01 6.91 3.76
N LEU A 64 -20.65 6.34 2.61
CA LEU A 64 -20.14 7.08 1.45
C LEU A 64 -21.14 7.07 0.29
N LYS A 65 -21.13 8.15 -0.51
CA LYS A 65 -22.01 8.29 -1.68
C LYS A 65 -21.68 7.28 -2.77
N SER A 66 -20.39 7.17 -3.13
CA SER A 66 -19.89 6.20 -4.10
C SER A 66 -19.81 4.81 -3.45
N LYS A 67 -20.37 3.80 -4.12
CA LYS A 67 -20.42 2.42 -3.61
C LYS A 67 -19.31 1.58 -4.24
N ALA A 68 -18.56 0.87 -3.40
CA ALA A 68 -17.63 -0.15 -3.84
C ALA A 68 -18.37 -1.47 -4.06
N VAL A 69 -18.02 -2.18 -5.14
CA VAL A 69 -18.60 -3.49 -5.49
C VAL A 69 -18.20 -4.58 -4.49
N LYS A 70 -17.00 -4.48 -3.90
CA LYS A 70 -16.46 -5.43 -2.93
C LYS A 70 -15.45 -4.77 -2.00
N GLY A 71 -15.22 -5.39 -0.85
CA GLY A 71 -14.16 -5.03 0.08
C GLY A 71 -12.89 -5.81 -0.19
N PHE A 72 -11.73 -5.16 -0.14
CA PHE A 72 -10.45 -5.81 -0.36
C PHE A 72 -9.28 -5.14 0.37
N THR A 73 -8.24 -5.93 0.59
CA THR A 73 -6.89 -5.47 0.94
C THR A 73 -5.87 -6.22 0.09
N LEU A 74 -5.09 -5.50 -0.69
CA LEU A 74 -3.94 -6.02 -1.43
C LEU A 74 -2.67 -5.69 -0.66
N ALA A 75 -1.74 -6.64 -0.57
CA ALA A 75 -0.38 -6.39 -0.07
C ALA A 75 0.61 -6.46 -1.22
N PHE A 76 1.60 -5.58 -1.22
CA PHE A 76 2.70 -5.57 -2.17
C PHE A 76 4.03 -5.65 -1.44
N LYS A 77 4.95 -6.45 -1.98
CA LYS A 77 6.37 -6.41 -1.61
C LYS A 77 7.09 -5.47 -2.56
N LEU A 78 7.73 -4.44 -2.04
CA LEU A 78 8.47 -3.43 -2.81
C LEU A 78 9.97 -3.60 -2.60
N HIS A 79 10.77 -3.27 -3.61
CA HIS A 79 12.22 -3.29 -3.56
C HIS A 79 12.84 -2.11 -4.28
N CYS A 80 13.79 -1.42 -3.65
CA CYS A 80 14.60 -0.39 -4.28
C CYS A 80 15.91 -0.99 -4.79
N GLU A 81 16.12 -1.01 -6.10
CA GLU A 81 17.34 -1.53 -6.73
C GLU A 81 18.59 -0.66 -6.41
N LYS A 82 18.40 0.60 -5.98
CA LYS A 82 19.51 1.54 -5.67
C LYS A 82 20.09 1.34 -4.27
N CYS A 83 19.24 1.19 -3.24
CA CYS A 83 19.67 1.10 -1.84
C CYS A 83 19.35 -0.26 -1.19
N ASN A 84 18.79 -1.21 -1.94
CA ASN A 84 18.37 -2.54 -1.49
C ASN A 84 17.26 -2.57 -0.43
N LEU A 85 16.62 -1.43 -0.12
CA LEU A 85 15.47 -1.39 0.77
C LEU A 85 14.36 -2.30 0.23
N THR A 86 13.93 -3.26 1.04
CA THR A 86 12.79 -4.12 0.76
C THR A 86 11.73 -3.89 1.82
N ASP A 87 10.51 -3.60 1.40
CA ASP A 87 9.43 -3.25 2.31
C ASP A 87 8.06 -3.74 1.83
N PHE A 88 7.03 -3.54 2.64
CA PHE A 88 5.69 -4.03 2.38
C PHE A 88 4.66 -2.92 2.56
N VAL A 89 3.74 -2.81 1.61
CA VAL A 89 2.61 -1.89 1.69
C VAL A 89 1.29 -2.58 1.45
N LYS A 90 0.20 -1.94 1.88
CA LYS A 90 -1.15 -2.43 1.69
C LYS A 90 -2.01 -1.35 1.04
N VAL A 91 -2.75 -1.73 0.01
CA VAL A 91 -3.81 -0.91 -0.59
C VAL A 91 -5.14 -1.54 -0.22
N SER A 92 -6.01 -0.79 0.45
CA SER A 92 -7.23 -1.31 1.03
C SER A 92 -8.36 -0.32 0.91
N ASN A 93 -9.53 -0.78 0.45
CA ASN A 93 -10.78 -0.04 0.58
C ASN A 93 -11.58 -0.45 1.83
N LEU A 94 -10.99 -1.29 2.70
CA LEU A 94 -11.51 -1.66 4.03
C LEU A 94 -10.83 -0.87 5.16
N GLY A 95 -9.69 -0.24 4.88
CA GLY A 95 -9.06 0.73 5.79
C GLY A 95 -9.79 2.08 5.79
N TRP A 96 -9.29 3.04 6.59
CA TRP A 96 -9.82 4.41 6.69
C TRP A 96 -10.13 5.06 5.33
N GLN A 97 -11.33 5.61 5.18
CA GLN A 97 -11.82 6.27 3.96
C GLN A 97 -12.19 7.77 4.18
N GLY A 98 -11.79 8.39 5.30
CA GLY A 98 -12.26 9.71 5.72
C GLY A 98 -11.68 10.94 5.02
N GLY A 99 -10.98 10.77 3.89
CA GLY A 99 -10.69 11.85 2.94
C GLY A 99 -9.43 12.71 3.18
N ASP A 100 -8.97 12.91 4.42
CA ASP A 100 -7.76 13.69 4.71
C ASP A 100 -6.68 12.86 5.42
N PHE A 101 -5.51 12.74 4.77
CA PHE A 101 -4.36 12.04 5.32
C PHE A 101 -3.59 12.90 6.33
N GLU A 102 -3.46 14.20 6.08
CA GLU A 102 -2.77 15.15 6.98
C GLU A 102 -3.51 15.26 8.30
N ALA A 103 -4.84 15.22 8.29
CA ALA A 103 -5.65 15.13 9.51
C ALA A 103 -5.45 13.82 10.28
N ARG A 104 -5.02 12.74 9.60
CA ARG A 104 -4.87 11.40 10.19
C ARG A 104 -3.49 11.15 10.80
N VAL A 105 -2.44 11.75 10.24
CA VAL A 105 -1.05 11.53 10.70
C VAL A 105 -0.50 12.63 11.61
N LYS A 106 -1.26 13.70 11.86
CA LYS A 106 -0.89 14.69 12.89
C LYS A 106 -0.87 14.04 14.28
N PRO A 107 0.22 14.21 15.06
CA PRO A 107 0.18 13.89 16.48
C PRO A 107 -0.87 14.79 17.17
N ALA A 108 -1.61 14.19 18.11
CA ALA A 108 -2.48 14.93 19.02
C ALA A 108 -1.66 15.83 19.97
#